data_AF-A0A8J6RY59-F1
#
_entry.id   AF-A0A8J6RY59-F1
#
_cell.length_a   1.000
_cell.length_b   1.000
_cell.length_c   1.000
_cell.angle_alpha   90.00
_cell.angle_beta   90.00
_cell.angle_gamma   90.00
#
_symmetry.space_group_name_H-M   'P 1'
#
loop_
_entity.id
_entity.type
_entity.pdbx_description
1 polymer ?
#
loop_
_entity_poly.entity_id
_entity_poly.type
_entity_poly.pdbx_seq_one_letter_code
_entity_poly.pdbx_strand_id
1 'polypeptide(L)'
;MTSPRPLGQRELELIRLYATCQLGMSPRAFEAQWNITRSQMAGICQCSLATVQRWFERGTNFSPPTRYHLRYLALADLFIEHFEEIPDRLKALLCPMSNSQE
;
A
#
# COMPACT_ATOMS: atom_id res chain seq x y z
N MET A 1 21.79 -4.64 24.11
CA MET A 1 20.69 -5.42 23.50
C MET A 1 19.43 -5.11 24.28
N THR A 2 18.47 -4.43 23.68
CA THR A 2 17.22 -4.07 24.36
C THR A 2 16.28 -5.25 24.29
N SER A 3 15.79 -5.75 25.43
CA SER A 3 14.78 -6.80 25.45
C SER A 3 13.54 -6.34 24.66
N PRO A 4 12.96 -7.19 23.79
CA PRO A 4 11.78 -6.83 23.04
C PRO A 4 10.64 -6.47 24.00
N ARG A 5 9.85 -5.45 23.66
CA ARG A 5 8.69 -5.06 24.45
C ARG A 5 7.74 -6.26 24.56
N PRO A 6 7.30 -6.65 25.77
CA PRO A 6 6.31 -7.71 25.93
C PRO A 6 4.99 -7.29 25.27
N LEU A 7 4.39 -8.21 24.49
CA LEU A 7 3.09 -8.00 23.87
C LEU A 7 1.99 -8.32 24.88
N GLY A 8 1.07 -7.38 25.09
CA GLY A 8 -0.15 -7.63 25.83
C GLY A 8 -1.22 -8.29 24.96
N GLN A 9 -2.34 -8.66 25.58
CA GLN A 9 -3.48 -9.27 24.90
C GLN A 9 -4.01 -8.39 23.75
N ARG A 10 -4.08 -7.07 23.98
CA ARG A 10 -4.52 -6.10 22.96
C ARG A 10 -3.61 -6.12 21.73
N GLU A 11 -2.29 -6.10 21.89
CA GLU A 11 -1.37 -6.15 20.76
C GLU A 11 -1.50 -7.46 19.97
N LEU A 12 -1.67 -8.59 20.66
CA LEU A 12 -1.88 -9.90 20.01
C LEU A 12 -3.17 -9.95 19.17
N GLU A 13 -4.26 -9.37 19.68
CA GLU A 13 -5.52 -9.27 18.94
C GLU A 13 -5.39 -8.39 17.70
N LEU A 14 -4.72 -7.24 17.82
CA LEU A 14 -4.45 -6.37 16.67
C LEU A 14 -3.57 -7.05 15.62
N ILE A 15 -2.54 -7.79 16.03
CA ILE A 15 -1.70 -8.56 15.12
C ILE A 15 -2.53 -9.63 14.40
N ARG A 16 -3.38 -10.36 15.12
CA ARG A 16 -4.27 -11.36 14.51
C ARG A 16 -5.21 -10.72 13.50
N LEU A 17 -5.88 -9.63 13.88
CA LEU A 17 -6.77 -8.88 12.99
C LEU A 17 -6.03 -8.43 11.72
N TYR A 18 -4.83 -7.85 11.88
CA TYR A 18 -4.03 -7.39 10.75
C TYR A 18 -3.55 -8.52 9.84
N ALA A 19 -3.21 -9.68 10.42
CA ALA A 19 -2.74 -10.86 9.70
C ALA A 19 -3.86 -11.56 8.92
N THR A 20 -5.09 -11.57 9.44
CA THR A 20 -6.25 -12.19 8.78
C THR A 20 -7.03 -11.22 7.88
N CYS A 21 -6.74 -9.93 7.95
CA CYS A 21 -7.36 -8.91 7.10
C CYS A 21 -7.10 -9.17 5.61
N GLN A 22 -8.18 -9.33 4.84
CA GLN A 22 -8.16 -9.52 3.38
C GLN A 22 -8.27 -8.20 2.62
N LEU A 23 -7.57 -7.17 3.09
CA LEU A 23 -7.54 -5.86 2.43
C LEU A 23 -6.83 -5.97 1.07
N GLY A 24 -7.51 -5.58 -0.01
CA GLY A 24 -6.94 -5.57 -1.34
C GLY A 24 -7.77 -4.78 -2.35
N MET A 25 -7.10 -4.16 -3.31
CA MET A 25 -7.71 -3.39 -4.39
C MET A 25 -7.04 -3.75 -5.72
N SER A 26 -7.84 -3.92 -6.78
CA SER A 26 -7.30 -4.31 -8.09
C SER A 26 -6.62 -3.12 -8.79
N PRO A 27 -5.61 -3.36 -9.65
CA PRO A 27 -4.98 -2.30 -10.44
C PRO A 27 -5.97 -1.48 -11.26
N ARG A 28 -6.98 -2.13 -11.86
CA ARG A 28 -8.00 -1.45 -12.67
C ARG A 28 -8.93 -0.58 -11.83
N ALA A 29 -9.30 -1.04 -10.63
CA ALA A 29 -10.10 -0.23 -9.71
C ALA A 29 -9.32 0.99 -9.24
N PHE A 30 -8.05 0.81 -8.86
CA PHE A 30 -7.18 1.90 -8.41
C PHE A 30 -6.92 2.93 -9.52
N GLU A 31 -6.63 2.46 -10.74
CA GLU A 31 -6.47 3.33 -11.91
C GLU A 31 -7.76 4.11 -12.22
N ALA A 32 -8.93 3.47 -12.11
CA ALA A 32 -10.22 4.13 -12.37
C ALA A 32 -10.56 5.20 -11.32
N GLN A 33 -10.20 4.99 -10.04
CA GLN A 33 -10.48 5.94 -8.97
C GLN A 33 -9.55 7.16 -9.00
N TRP A 34 -8.25 6.94 -9.19
CA TRP A 34 -7.23 7.97 -9.00
C TRP A 34 -6.63 8.52 -10.31
N ASN A 35 -6.98 7.94 -11.47
CA ASN A 35 -6.44 8.31 -12.78
C ASN A 35 -4.89 8.37 -12.82
N ILE A 36 -4.23 7.44 -12.12
CA ILE A 36 -2.77 7.40 -12.04
C ILE A 36 -2.15 6.68 -13.24
N THR A 37 -0.91 7.04 -13.56
CA THR A 37 -0.11 6.33 -14.56
C THR A 37 0.39 4.98 -14.04
N ARG A 38 0.68 4.05 -14.97
CA ARG A 38 1.33 2.76 -14.63
C ARG A 38 2.68 2.95 -13.93
N SER A 39 3.39 4.04 -14.19
CA SER A 39 4.67 4.34 -13.53
C SER A 39 4.47 4.75 -12.07
N GLN A 40 3.44 5.55 -11.77
CA GLN A 40 3.09 5.86 -10.38
C GLN A 40 2.65 4.61 -9.63
N MET A 41 1.85 3.74 -10.28
CA MET A 41 1.42 2.46 -9.71
C MET A 41 2.63 1.55 -9.40
N ALA A 42 3.63 1.52 -10.28
CA ALA A 42 4.86 0.77 -10.07
C ALA A 42 5.62 1.27 -8.82
N GLY A 43 5.66 2.59 -8.62
CA GLY A 43 6.21 3.23 -7.42
C GLY A 43 5.48 2.81 -6.14
N ILE A 44 4.14 2.89 -6.13
CA ILE A 44 3.30 2.48 -4.99
C ILE A 44 3.55 1.01 -4.63
N CYS A 45 3.56 0.13 -5.63
CA CYS A 45 3.70 -1.31 -5.43
C CYS A 45 5.17 -1.77 -5.27
N GLN A 46 6.14 -0.85 -5.32
CA GLN A 46 7.58 -1.15 -5.25
C GLN A 46 8.02 -2.24 -6.24
N CYS A 47 7.55 -2.14 -7.49
CA CYS A 47 7.85 -3.11 -8.53
C CYS A 47 8.21 -2.41 -9.85
N SER A 48 8.63 -3.18 -10.87
CA SER A 48 9.00 -2.60 -12.16
C SER A 48 7.78 -2.14 -12.97
N LEU A 49 7.96 -1.13 -13.82
CA LEU A 49 6.93 -0.72 -14.78
C LEU A 49 6.47 -1.90 -15.67
N ALA A 50 7.42 -2.75 -16.10
CA ALA A 50 7.12 -3.94 -16.89
C ALA A 50 6.21 -4.92 -16.13
N THR A 51 6.40 -5.07 -14.81
CA THR A 51 5.54 -5.87 -13.95
C THR A 51 4.11 -5.33 -13.98
N VAL A 52 3.94 -4.01 -13.80
CA VAL A 52 2.61 -3.38 -13.84
C VAL A 52 1.96 -3.53 -15.21
N GLN A 53 2.71 -3.33 -16.31
CA GLN A 53 2.19 -3.47 -17.67
C GLN A 53 1.56 -4.86 -17.90
N ARG A 54 2.21 -5.93 -17.44
CA ARG A 54 1.69 -7.31 -17.53
C ARG A 54 0.36 -7.53 -16.80
N TRP A 55 0.03 -6.74 -15.79
CA TRP A 55 -1.27 -6.83 -15.09
C TRP A 55 -2.44 -6.39 -15.97
N PHE A 56 -2.18 -5.64 -17.03
CA PHE A 56 -3.19 -5.10 -17.94
C PHE A 56 -3.23 -5.81 -19.30
N GLU A 57 -2.25 -6.68 -19.56
CA GLU A 57 -2.16 -7.48 -20.77
C GLU A 57 -3.19 -8.61 -20.81
N ARG A 58 -3.23 -9.33 -21.93
CA ARG A 58 -4.10 -10.48 -22.17
C ARG A 58 -3.27 -11.66 -22.70
N GLY A 59 -3.78 -12.87 -22.56
CA GLY A 59 -3.13 -14.08 -23.09
C GLY A 59 -1.84 -14.43 -22.35
N THR A 60 -0.83 -14.90 -23.07
CA THR A 60 0.41 -15.45 -22.49
C THR A 60 1.29 -14.44 -21.77
N ASN A 61 1.13 -13.14 -22.06
CA ASN A 61 1.93 -12.09 -21.43
C ASN A 61 1.25 -11.57 -20.15
N PHE A 62 -0.03 -11.88 -19.95
CA PHE A 62 -0.74 -11.53 -18.72
C PHE A 62 -0.12 -12.21 -17.51
N SER A 63 0.18 -11.41 -16.50
CA SER A 63 0.60 -11.87 -15.18
C SER A 63 -0.21 -11.13 -14.14
N PRO A 64 -0.96 -11.79 -13.25
CA PRO A 64 -1.78 -11.09 -12.27
C PRO A 64 -0.92 -10.45 -11.17
N PRO A 65 -1.40 -9.36 -10.53
CA PRO A 65 -0.79 -8.83 -9.31
C PRO A 65 -0.84 -9.88 -8.20
N THR A 66 0.18 -9.88 -7.34
CA THR A 66 0.19 -10.71 -6.12
C THR A 66 -0.74 -10.12 -5.06
N ARG A 67 -1.09 -10.91 -4.04
CA ARG A 67 -1.84 -10.41 -2.86
C ARG A 67 -1.18 -9.19 -2.20
N TYR A 68 0.16 -9.08 -2.25
CA TYR A 68 0.89 -7.97 -1.66
C TYR A 68 0.72 -6.69 -2.48
N HIS A 69 0.73 -6.78 -3.81
CA HIS A 69 0.42 -5.64 -4.68
C HIS A 69 -1.01 -5.15 -4.44
N LEU A 70 -1.98 -6.07 -4.35
CA LEU A 70 -3.37 -5.71 -4.06
C LEU A 70 -3.50 -5.00 -2.70
N ARG A 71 -2.78 -5.49 -1.68
CA ARG A 71 -2.76 -4.87 -0.35
C ARG A 71 -2.10 -3.48 -0.38
N TYR A 72 -1.00 -3.29 -1.12
CA TYR A 72 -0.38 -1.97 -1.27
C TYR A 72 -1.29 -0.97 -1.95
N LEU A 73 -2.01 -1.37 -3.01
CA LEU A 73 -2.97 -0.49 -3.66
C LEU A 73 -4.10 -0.09 -2.70
N ALA A 74 -4.64 -1.03 -1.92
CA ALA A 74 -5.68 -0.70 -0.95
C ALA A 74 -5.18 0.17 0.21
N LEU A 75 -3.93 -0.01 0.67
CA LEU A 75 -3.34 0.86 1.67
C LEU A 75 -3.09 2.27 1.11
N ALA A 76 -2.63 2.37 -0.13
CA ALA A 76 -2.47 3.65 -0.81
C ALA A 76 -3.82 4.35 -1.02
N ASP A 77 -4.86 3.61 -1.35
CA ASP A 77 -6.22 4.12 -1.50
C ASP A 77 -6.72 4.77 -0.21
N LEU A 78 -6.66 4.03 0.90
CA LEU A 78 -7.01 4.55 2.23
C LEU A 78 -6.15 5.75 2.63
N PHE A 79 -4.86 5.72 2.31
CA PHE A 79 -3.95 6.80 2.63
C PHE A 79 -4.28 8.07 1.86
N ILE A 80 -4.58 7.99 0.57
CA ILE A 80 -4.90 9.14 -0.27
C ILE A 80 -6.30 9.68 0.09
N GLU A 81 -7.31 8.81 0.19
CA GLU A 81 -8.69 9.18 0.49
C GLU A 81 -8.81 9.87 1.85
N HIS A 82 -8.15 9.33 2.88
CA HIS A 82 -8.29 9.81 4.25
C HIS A 82 -7.09 10.63 4.73
N PHE A 83 -6.20 11.08 3.85
CA PHE A 83 -4.96 11.74 4.27
C PHE A 83 -5.22 12.87 5.26
N GLU A 84 -6.21 13.72 4.99
CA GLU A 84 -6.53 14.87 5.84
C GLU A 84 -7.09 14.49 7.22
N GLU A 85 -7.69 13.30 7.35
CA GLU A 85 -8.22 12.78 8.62
C GLU A 85 -7.12 12.20 9.52
N ILE A 86 -5.93 11.90 8.98
CA ILE A 86 -4.83 11.33 9.74
C ILE A 86 -4.27 12.40 10.70
N PRO A 87 -4.16 12.14 12.01
CA PRO A 87 -3.52 13.07 12.94
C PRO A 87 -2.09 13.43 12.52
N ASP A 88 -1.69 14.70 12.65
CA ASP A 88 -0.38 15.19 12.19
C ASP A 88 0.81 14.39 12.75
N ARG A 89 0.72 13.96 14.01
CA ARG A 89 1.73 13.09 14.63
C ARG A 89 1.90 11.77 13.86
N LEU A 90 0.82 11.19 13.36
CA LEU A 90 0.86 9.97 12.56
C LEU A 90 1.30 10.27 11.12
N LYS A 91 0.88 11.39 10.52
CA LYS A 91 1.39 11.84 9.21
C LYS A 91 2.93 11.91 9.24
N ALA A 92 3.50 12.53 10.27
CA ALA A 92 4.95 12.65 10.44
C ALA A 92 5.68 11.30 10.61
N LEU A 93 5.01 10.27 11.15
CA LEU A 93 5.57 8.92 11.29
C LEU A 93 5.43 8.09 10.00
N LEU A 94 4.35 8.28 9.24
CA LEU A 94 4.05 7.55 8.02
C LEU A 94 4.85 8.09 6.83
N CYS A 95 4.84 9.41 6.66
CA CYS A 95 5.54 10.15 5.63
C CYS A 95 6.17 11.38 6.28
N PRO A 96 7.37 11.25 6.86
CA PRO A 96 8.12 12.42 7.26
C PRO A 96 8.35 13.23 5.99
N MET A 97 7.65 14.34 5.84
CA MET A 97 7.90 15.30 4.76
C MET A 97 9.34 15.74 4.97
N SER A 98 10.27 15.13 4.23
CA SER A 98 11.59 15.70 4.09
C SER A 98 11.35 17.05 3.42
N ASN A 99 11.59 18.13 4.16
CA ASN A 99 11.88 19.42 3.54
C ASN A 99 13.16 19.23 2.71
N SER A 100 13.01 18.63 1.53
CA SER A 100 14.01 18.62 0.47
C SER A 100 13.46 19.53 -0.62
N GLN A 101 13.29 20.79 -0.23
CA GLN A 101 13.31 21.94 -1.12
C GLN A 101 14.29 22.94 -0.49
N GLU A 102 15.58 22.65 -0.68
CA GLU A 102 16.63 23.66 -0.92
C GLU A 102 17.40 23.20 -2.16
#